data_AF-A0A8H7PCR5-F1
#
_entry.id   AF-A0A8H7PCR5-F1
#
_cell.length_a   1.000
_cell.length_b   1.000
_cell.length_c   1.000
_cell.angle_alpha   90.00
_cell.angle_beta   90.00
_cell.angle_gamma   90.00
#
_symmetry.space_group_name_H-M   'P 1'
#
loop_
_entity.id
_entity.type
_entity.pdbx_description
1 polymer ?
#
loop_
_entity_poly.entity_id
_entity_poly.type
_entity_poly.pdbx_seq_one_letter_code
_entity_poly.pdbx_strand_id
1 'polypeptide(L)'
;MRCRELKKKCDNGTPSCSRCLDFGAKCLYLTYEQYQRGLADSVTALGDELQEFEATIQRLFIGSTGSATATDENAATDDNVSSGSCSSSVSDTASEESVSLRDELENEVDQEDIELSPNTRKFYSYLIVNRVSQTSARSPSLPREDSEDPQDPSLLLASSKSALPWQMSVYHTGVSIQTNIRTFKDLHELLQTHHAQLS
;
A
#
# COMPACT_ATOMS: atom_id res chain seq x y z
N MET A 1 12.89 -5.47 -18.81
CA MET A 1 12.77 -4.18 -18.09
C MET A 1 13.97 -3.84 -17.22
N ARG A 2 14.58 -4.81 -16.50
CA ARG A 2 15.70 -4.58 -15.58
C ARG A 2 16.89 -3.78 -16.14
N CYS A 3 17.40 -4.09 -17.34
CA CYS A 3 18.53 -3.35 -17.92
C CYS A 3 18.24 -1.85 -18.12
N ARG A 4 16.99 -1.51 -18.48
CA ARG A 4 16.53 -0.12 -18.68
C ARG A 4 16.42 0.62 -17.34
N GLU A 5 15.81 0.00 -16.33
CA GLU A 5 15.69 0.54 -14.98
C GLU A 5 17.07 0.81 -14.36
N LEU A 6 18.01 -0.13 -14.53
CA LEU A 6 19.38 0.02 -14.04
C LEU A 6 20.24 0.95 -14.91
N LYS A 7 19.68 1.50 -16.00
CA LYS A 7 20.40 2.33 -16.99
C LYS A 7 21.71 1.68 -17.45
N LYS A 8 21.71 0.36 -17.62
CA LYS A 8 22.88 -0.41 -18.09
C LYS A 8 22.71 -0.83 -19.54
N LYS A 9 23.84 -1.01 -20.22
CA LYS A 9 23.88 -1.52 -21.60
C LYS A 9 23.29 -2.94 -21.65
N CYS A 10 22.30 -3.12 -22.51
CA CYS A 10 21.69 -4.40 -22.85
C CYS A 10 22.38 -4.97 -24.10
N ASP A 11 22.69 -6.26 -24.07
CA ASP A 11 23.30 -7.01 -25.18
C ASP A 11 22.26 -7.50 -26.21
N ASN A 12 20.97 -7.35 -25.93
CA ASN A 12 19.85 -7.67 -26.83
C ASN A 12 19.79 -9.14 -27.30
N GLY A 13 20.32 -10.09 -26.53
CA GLY A 13 20.20 -11.52 -26.83
C GLY A 13 18.74 -12.02 -26.84
N THR A 14 18.42 -12.94 -27.76
CA THR A 14 17.14 -13.66 -27.83
C THR A 14 17.34 -15.10 -27.34
N PRO A 15 16.46 -15.64 -26.44
CA PRO A 15 15.24 -15.05 -25.90
C PRO A 15 15.46 -14.10 -24.70
N SER A 16 16.67 -14.06 -24.14
CA SER A 16 17.02 -13.20 -22.99
C SER A 16 18.42 -12.63 -23.14
N CYS A 17 18.62 -11.38 -22.73
CA CYS A 17 19.95 -10.78 -22.68
C CYS A 17 20.80 -11.44 -21.57
N SER A 18 22.13 -11.51 -21.73
CA SER A 18 23.04 -12.23 -20.82
C SER A 18 22.84 -11.82 -19.36
N ARG A 19 22.69 -10.51 -19.08
CA ARG A 19 22.44 -10.04 -17.71
C ARG A 19 21.13 -10.58 -17.14
N CYS A 20 20.04 -10.50 -17.89
CA CYS A 20 18.75 -11.01 -17.42
C CYS A 20 18.81 -12.52 -17.19
N LEU A 21 19.56 -13.25 -18.02
CA LEU A 21 19.80 -14.67 -17.85
C LEU A 21 20.58 -14.97 -16.57
N ASP A 22 21.67 -14.25 -16.30
CA ASP A 22 22.51 -14.42 -15.10
C ASP A 22 21.71 -14.17 -13.80
N PHE A 23 20.80 -13.20 -13.83
CA PHE A 23 19.92 -12.90 -12.70
C PHE A 23 18.70 -13.83 -12.62
N GLY A 24 18.52 -14.77 -13.56
CA GLY A 24 17.33 -15.61 -13.62
C GLY A 24 16.03 -14.82 -13.84
N ALA A 25 16.13 -13.62 -14.42
CA ALA A 25 14.99 -12.72 -14.64
C ALA A 25 14.49 -12.80 -16.08
N LYS A 26 13.16 -12.70 -16.26
CA LYS A 26 12.55 -12.67 -17.60
C LYS A 26 12.91 -11.38 -18.34
N CYS A 27 13.63 -11.50 -19.46
CA CYS A 27 13.90 -10.37 -20.33
C CYS A 27 12.68 -10.07 -21.20
N LEU A 28 11.97 -8.99 -20.86
CA LEU A 28 10.85 -8.48 -21.65
C LEU A 28 11.33 -7.40 -22.61
N TYR A 29 11.21 -7.70 -23.91
CA TYR A 29 11.31 -6.74 -25.00
C TYR A 29 9.89 -6.27 -25.34
N LEU A 30 9.44 -5.20 -24.68
CA LEU A 30 8.17 -4.58 -25.03
C LEU A 30 8.38 -3.70 -26.26
N THR A 31 7.56 -3.91 -27.28
CA THR A 31 7.47 -2.93 -28.37
C THR A 31 6.86 -1.63 -27.84
N TYR A 32 7.17 -0.50 -28.49
CA TYR A 32 6.62 0.79 -28.08
C TYR A 32 5.09 0.78 -28.06
N GLU A 33 4.46 0.16 -29.05
CA GLU A 33 2.99 0.02 -29.13
C GLU A 33 2.41 -0.79 -27.99
N GLN A 34 3.03 -1.92 -27.61
CA GLN A 34 2.58 -2.73 -26.47
C GLN A 34 2.71 -1.95 -25.15
N TYR A 35 3.80 -1.20 -25.00
CA TYR A 35 3.99 -0.34 -23.83
C TYR A 35 2.92 0.75 -23.75
N GLN A 36 2.66 1.46 -24.85
CA GLN A 36 1.62 2.49 -24.89
C GLN A 36 0.24 1.93 -24.59
N ARG A 37 -0.11 0.77 -25.14
CA ARG A 37 -1.39 0.11 -24.88
C ARG A 37 -1.53 -0.27 -23.40
N GLY A 38 -0.52 -0.95 -22.83
CA GLY A 38 -0.56 -1.32 -21.41
C GLY A 38 -0.61 -0.10 -20.47
N LEU A 39 0.04 1.00 -20.86
CA LEU A 39 -0.06 2.26 -20.12
C LEU A 39 -1.46 2.87 -20.20
N ALA A 40 -2.06 2.91 -21.40
CA ALA A 40 -3.42 3.41 -21.58
C ALA A 40 -4.44 2.58 -20.78
N ASP A 41 -4.34 1.26 -20.83
CA ASP A 41 -5.20 0.34 -20.07
C ASP A 41 -5.07 0.58 -18.55
N SER A 42 -3.84 0.81 -18.07
CA SER A 42 -3.58 1.09 -16.65
C SER A 42 -4.17 2.43 -16.21
N VAL A 43 -4.10 3.46 -17.06
CA VAL A 43 -4.67 4.78 -16.77
C VAL A 43 -6.19 4.71 -16.73
N THR A 44 -6.82 3.99 -17.68
CA THR A 44 -8.27 3.78 -17.68
C THR A 44 -8.72 3.05 -16.43
N ALA A 45 -8.05 1.95 -16.06
CA ALA A 45 -8.39 1.19 -14.86
C ALA A 45 -8.30 2.03 -13.57
N LEU A 46 -7.29 2.90 -13.47
CA LEU A 46 -7.15 3.81 -12.33
C LEU A 46 -8.25 4.89 -12.32
N GLY A 47 -8.68 5.35 -13.50
CA GLY A 47 -9.80 6.27 -13.64
C GLY A 47 -11.12 5.66 -13.15
N ASP A 48 -11.38 4.40 -13.51
CA ASP A 48 -12.56 3.65 -13.07
C ASP A 48 -12.57 3.48 -11.54
N GLU A 49 -11.41 3.17 -10.94
CA GLU A 49 -11.25 3.02 -9.49
C GLU A 49 -11.47 4.35 -8.76
N LEU A 50 -10.95 5.46 -9.28
CA LEU A 50 -11.21 6.80 -8.72
C LEU A 50 -12.70 7.17 -8.80
N GLN A 51 -13.37 6.83 -9.89
CA GLN A 51 -14.81 7.08 -10.03
C GLN A 51 -15.63 6.27 -9.01
N GLU A 52 -15.24 5.03 -8.74
CA GLU A 52 -15.86 4.21 -7.69
C GLU A 52 -15.65 4.80 -6.29
N PHE A 53 -14.44 5.29 -6.00
CA PHE A 53 -14.16 5.99 -4.74
C PHE A 53 -14.98 7.27 -4.60
N GLU A 54 -15.09 8.07 -5.66
CA GLU A 54 -15.91 9.28 -5.66
C GLU A 54 -17.39 8.95 -5.39
N ALA A 55 -17.94 7.94 -6.06
CA ALA A 55 -19.31 7.49 -5.83
C ALA A 55 -19.53 6.94 -4.40
N THR A 56 -18.49 6.40 -3.78
CA THR A 56 -18.54 5.93 -2.39
C THR A 56 -18.55 7.10 -1.41
N ILE A 57 -17.69 8.10 -1.64
CA ILE A 57 -17.66 9.33 -0.84
C ILE A 57 -19.02 10.05 -0.93
N GLN A 58 -19.59 10.20 -2.13
CA GLN A 58 -20.89 10.84 -2.32
C GLN A 58 -22.01 10.13 -1.54
N ARG A 59 -21.99 8.79 -1.46
CA ARG A 59 -22.95 8.01 -0.66
C ARG A 59 -22.82 8.27 0.85
N LEU A 60 -21.59 8.37 1.36
CA LEU A 60 -21.34 8.63 2.78
C LEU A 60 -21.79 10.04 3.19
N PHE A 61 -21.60 11.03 2.33
CA PHE A 61 -21.97 12.42 2.63
C PHE A 61 -23.48 12.67 2.61
N ILE A 62 -24.23 12.06 1.68
CA ILE A 62 -25.69 12.27 1.59
C ILE A 62 -26.44 11.53 2.72
N GLY A 63 -25.86 10.45 3.28
CA GLY A 63 -26.46 9.71 4.40
C GLY A 63 -26.20 10.30 5.80
N SER A 64 -25.24 11.23 5.94
CA SER A 64 -24.76 11.68 7.26
C SER A 64 -25.46 12.92 7.82
N THR A 65 -26.32 13.60 7.06
CA THR A 65 -26.93 14.88 7.49
C THR A 65 -28.32 14.76 8.14
N GLY A 66 -28.80 13.56 8.51
CA GLY A 66 -30.24 13.38 8.78
C GLY A 66 -30.65 12.38 9.85
N SER A 67 -29.95 12.25 10.98
CA SER A 67 -30.49 11.54 12.15
C SER A 67 -30.18 12.23 13.48
N ALA A 68 -30.50 13.53 13.55
CA ALA A 68 -30.71 14.21 14.82
C ALA A 68 -32.17 14.70 14.86
N THR A 69 -33.00 13.88 15.50
CA THR A 69 -34.19 14.25 16.28
C THR A 69 -35.12 15.34 15.73
N ALA A 70 -36.27 14.93 15.21
CA ALA A 70 -37.49 15.72 15.29
C ALA A 70 -38.70 14.80 15.59
N THR A 71 -38.83 14.41 16.85
CA THR A 71 -40.16 14.38 17.46
C THR A 71 -40.65 15.81 17.50
N ASP A 72 -41.62 16.18 16.66
CA ASP A 72 -42.97 16.44 17.16
C ASP A 72 -43.98 16.73 16.07
N GLU A 73 -45.21 16.39 16.42
CA GLU A 73 -46.46 16.49 15.69
C GLU A 73 -46.68 17.87 15.05
N ASN A 74 -47.03 17.91 13.74
CA ASN A 74 -48.03 18.87 13.29
C ASN A 74 -48.65 18.49 11.94
N ALA A 75 -49.98 18.61 11.95
CA ALA A 75 -50.91 18.18 10.93
C ALA A 75 -50.96 19.11 9.70
N ALA A 76 -51.23 18.49 8.56
CA ALA A 76 -51.94 18.97 7.37
C ALA A 76 -51.94 20.47 7.03
N THR A 77 -51.45 20.81 5.84
CA THR A 77 -52.25 21.53 4.83
C THR A 77 -51.59 21.49 3.45
N ASP A 78 -52.46 21.51 2.46
CA ASP A 78 -52.31 21.28 1.02
C ASP A 78 -51.51 22.33 0.23
N ASP A 79 -51.12 21.87 -0.97
CA ASP A 79 -50.93 22.57 -2.24
C ASP A 79 -49.78 23.58 -2.39
N ASN A 80 -49.01 23.40 -3.49
CA ASN A 80 -48.95 24.35 -4.63
C ASN A 80 -47.54 24.45 -5.27
N VAL A 81 -47.44 23.93 -6.50
CA VAL A 81 -46.77 24.49 -7.71
C VAL A 81 -45.41 25.21 -7.53
N SER A 82 -44.36 24.74 -8.23
CA SER A 82 -43.94 25.35 -9.52
C SER A 82 -42.53 24.94 -9.93
N SER A 83 -42.42 24.67 -11.23
CA SER A 83 -41.20 24.50 -12.00
C SER A 83 -40.26 25.72 -11.90
N GLY A 84 -38.98 25.47 -11.66
CA GLY A 84 -37.95 26.50 -11.65
C GLY A 84 -36.60 25.96 -12.09
N SER A 85 -36.34 26.01 -13.39
CA SER A 85 -35.01 25.85 -13.98
C SER A 85 -34.11 27.01 -13.56
N CYS A 86 -32.89 26.73 -13.09
CA CYS A 86 -31.84 27.74 -13.06
C CYS A 86 -30.45 27.11 -13.26
N SER A 87 -29.85 27.47 -14.40
CA SER A 87 -28.42 27.36 -14.68
C SER A 87 -27.64 28.24 -13.70
N SER A 88 -26.58 27.73 -13.09
CA SER A 88 -25.66 28.56 -12.31
C SER A 88 -24.22 28.26 -12.70
N SER A 89 -23.62 29.24 -13.37
CA SER A 89 -22.19 29.40 -13.55
C SER A 89 -21.52 29.59 -12.19
N VAL A 90 -20.42 28.87 -11.95
CA VAL A 90 -19.57 29.08 -10.76
C VAL A 90 -18.40 29.99 -11.14
N SER A 91 -18.32 31.13 -10.47
CA SER A 91 -17.18 32.05 -10.50
C SER A 91 -16.39 31.87 -9.22
N ASP A 92 -15.06 31.84 -9.36
CA ASP A 92 -14.06 31.85 -8.31
C ASP A 92 -14.29 32.96 -7.27
N THR A 93 -14.36 32.57 -6.00
CA THR A 93 -14.03 33.46 -4.87
C THR A 93 -13.16 32.71 -3.88
N ALA A 94 -11.87 33.05 -3.89
CA ALA A 94 -10.95 32.73 -2.81
C ALA A 94 -11.41 33.49 -1.55
N SER A 95 -11.72 32.75 -0.50
CA SER A 95 -11.95 33.28 0.83
C SER A 95 -11.17 32.42 1.81
N GLU A 96 -10.16 33.04 2.41
CA GLU A 96 -9.33 32.46 3.47
C GLU A 96 -10.09 32.62 4.80
N GLU A 97 -10.76 31.55 5.25
CA GLU A 97 -11.26 31.45 6.62
C GLU A 97 -10.48 30.38 7.38
N SER A 98 -9.62 30.84 8.27
CA SER A 98 -8.93 30.04 9.27
C SER A 98 -9.89 29.70 10.41
N VAL A 99 -10.42 28.47 10.40
CA VAL A 99 -11.20 27.94 11.52
C VAL A 99 -10.31 27.02 12.36
N SER A 100 -9.97 27.51 13.56
CA SER A 100 -9.34 26.75 14.63
C SER A 100 -10.39 25.86 15.30
N LEU A 101 -10.44 24.58 14.95
CA LEU A 101 -11.17 23.54 15.69
C LEU A 101 -10.21 22.41 16.04
N ARG A 102 -9.55 22.59 17.18
CA ARG A 102 -9.10 21.50 18.05
C ARG A 102 -10.24 21.28 19.03
N ASP A 103 -10.92 20.14 18.94
CA ASP A 103 -11.11 19.20 20.04
C ASP A 103 -12.02 18.05 19.62
N GLU A 104 -11.68 16.87 20.12
CA GLU A 104 -12.52 15.67 20.27
C GLU A 104 -13.06 14.98 19.00
N LEU A 105 -12.32 13.97 18.52
CA LEU A 105 -12.93 12.75 17.99
C LEU A 105 -11.97 11.56 18.16
N GLU A 106 -11.88 11.04 19.38
CA GLU A 106 -11.44 9.66 19.61
C GLU A 106 -12.58 8.73 19.16
N ASN A 107 -12.64 8.47 17.85
CA ASN A 107 -13.53 7.47 17.31
C ASN A 107 -12.81 6.12 17.36
N GLU A 108 -13.35 5.21 18.17
CA GLU A 108 -13.05 3.78 18.12
C GLU A 108 -13.31 3.28 16.69
N VAL A 109 -12.23 3.04 15.93
CA VAL A 109 -12.31 2.38 14.64
C VAL A 109 -12.45 0.90 14.93
N ASP A 110 -13.68 0.41 14.95
CA ASP A 110 -13.96 -1.01 14.87
C ASP A 110 -13.24 -1.57 13.65
N GLN A 111 -12.39 -2.56 13.90
CA GLN A 111 -11.56 -3.22 12.92
C GLN A 111 -12.43 -4.15 12.08
N GLU A 112 -13.22 -3.58 11.17
CA GLU A 112 -13.90 -4.35 10.14
C GLU A 112 -12.87 -4.89 9.14
N ASP A 113 -12.91 -6.20 8.93
CA ASP A 113 -12.13 -6.92 7.94
C ASP A 113 -12.27 -6.25 6.57
N ILE A 114 -11.24 -5.51 6.14
CA ILE A 114 -11.16 -4.96 4.79
C ILE A 114 -11.00 -6.14 3.84
N GLU A 115 -12.12 -6.68 3.37
CA GLU A 115 -12.15 -7.63 2.26
C GLU A 115 -11.60 -6.91 1.02
N LEU A 116 -10.30 -7.14 0.75
CA LEU A 116 -9.67 -6.62 -0.46
C LEU A 116 -10.47 -7.05 -1.69
N SER A 117 -10.80 -6.05 -2.53
CA SER A 117 -11.48 -6.26 -3.80
C SER A 117 -10.88 -7.44 -4.59
N PRO A 118 -11.71 -8.26 -5.25
CA PRO A 118 -11.25 -9.42 -6.02
C PRO A 118 -10.15 -9.09 -7.04
N ASN A 119 -10.11 -7.85 -7.55
CA ASN A 119 -9.09 -7.40 -8.49
C ASN A 119 -7.75 -7.12 -7.80
N THR A 120 -7.75 -6.53 -6.62
CA THR A 120 -6.54 -6.34 -5.79
C THR A 120 -5.96 -7.69 -5.38
N ARG A 121 -6.81 -8.67 -5.07
CA ARG A 121 -6.40 -10.05 -4.75
C ARG A 121 -5.70 -10.75 -5.94
N LYS A 122 -6.19 -10.53 -7.17
CA LYS A 122 -5.56 -11.06 -8.39
C LYS A 122 -4.19 -10.42 -8.64
N PHE A 123 -4.06 -9.11 -8.40
CA PHE A 123 -2.79 -8.40 -8.54
C PHE A 123 -1.73 -8.91 -7.53
N TYR A 124 -2.11 -9.05 -6.25
CA TYR A 124 -1.21 -9.60 -5.23
C TYR A 124 -0.83 -11.07 -5.50
N SER A 125 -1.76 -11.89 -5.99
CA SER A 125 -1.46 -13.28 -6.38
C SER A 125 -0.42 -13.32 -7.51
N TYR A 126 -0.53 -12.45 -8.53
CA TYR A 126 0.46 -12.37 -9.61
C TYR A 126 1.85 -11.93 -9.11
N LEU A 127 1.90 -11.03 -8.12
CA LEU A 127 3.16 -10.60 -7.50
C LEU A 127 3.80 -11.71 -6.63
N ILE A 128 3.00 -12.50 -5.91
CA ILE A 128 3.49 -13.56 -5.03
C ILE A 128 3.99 -14.77 -5.84
N VAL A 129 3.27 -15.19 -6.89
CA VAL A 129 3.70 -16.31 -7.75
C VAL A 129 5.03 -16.03 -8.47
N ASN A 130 5.28 -14.78 -8.83
CA ASN A 130 6.56 -14.36 -9.43
C ASN A 130 7.72 -14.31 -8.42
N ARG A 131 7.44 -14.24 -7.12
CA ARG A 131 8.45 -14.20 -6.05
C ARG A 131 8.83 -15.59 -5.56
N VAL A 132 7.87 -16.51 -5.46
CA VAL A 132 8.13 -17.91 -5.05
C VAL A 132 8.98 -18.65 -6.10
N SER A 133 8.79 -18.35 -7.38
CA SER A 133 9.58 -18.92 -8.49
C SER A 133 11.07 -18.53 -8.49
N GLN A 134 11.50 -17.56 -7.66
CA GLN A 134 12.89 -17.10 -7.58
C GLN A 134 13.70 -17.76 -6.46
N THR A 135 13.07 -18.52 -5.55
CA THR A 135 13.79 -19.16 -4.43
C THR A 135 14.16 -20.63 -4.67
N SER A 136 13.79 -21.20 -5.82
CA SER A 136 13.95 -22.63 -6.13
C SER A 136 15.11 -22.98 -7.07
N ALA A 137 16.13 -22.11 -7.16
CA ALA A 137 17.34 -22.38 -7.95
C ALA A 137 18.60 -22.12 -7.12
N ARG A 138 18.72 -22.80 -5.97
CA ARG A 138 20.00 -22.95 -5.27
C ARG A 138 20.70 -24.16 -5.85
N SER A 139 21.66 -23.94 -6.74
CA SER A 139 22.53 -24.97 -7.30
C SER A 139 23.28 -25.73 -6.18
N PRO A 140 23.55 -27.04 -6.36
CA PRO A 140 24.23 -27.86 -5.38
C PRO A 140 25.72 -27.50 -5.32
N SER A 141 26.18 -27.03 -4.16
CA SER A 141 27.60 -26.89 -3.85
C SER A 141 28.23 -28.27 -3.59
N LEU A 142 29.33 -28.54 -4.28
CA LEU A 142 30.18 -29.73 -4.15
C LEU A 142 30.67 -29.95 -2.69
N PRO A 143 30.89 -31.21 -2.28
CA PRO A 143 31.44 -31.53 -0.96
C PRO A 143 32.94 -31.19 -0.93
N ARG A 144 33.36 -30.49 0.11
CA ARG A 144 34.77 -30.25 0.42
C ARG A 144 35.07 -31.03 1.70
N GLU A 145 35.90 -32.05 1.54
CA GLU A 145 36.29 -33.01 2.57
C GLU A 145 37.06 -32.34 3.72
N ASP A 146 36.59 -32.67 4.93
CA ASP A 146 37.29 -32.99 6.16
C ASP A 146 38.64 -32.33 6.47
N SER A 147 38.62 -31.51 7.53
CA SER A 147 39.71 -31.43 8.50
C SER A 147 39.12 -31.07 9.85
N GLU A 148 39.03 -32.08 10.71
CA GLU A 148 38.60 -32.02 12.09
C GLU A 148 39.66 -31.28 12.94
N ASP A 149 39.22 -30.32 13.75
CA ASP A 149 39.92 -29.95 14.97
C ASP A 149 38.90 -29.52 16.04
N PRO A 150 38.83 -30.17 17.22
CA PRO A 150 37.83 -29.88 18.23
C PRO A 150 38.39 -28.92 19.28
N GLN A 151 38.01 -27.64 19.23
CA GLN A 151 38.22 -26.74 20.36
C GLN A 151 36.98 -25.88 20.69
N ASP A 152 36.43 -26.27 21.85
CA ASP A 152 35.91 -25.42 22.92
C ASP A 152 34.59 -24.64 22.72
N PRO A 153 33.44 -25.20 23.17
CA PRO A 153 32.15 -24.53 23.15
C PRO A 153 31.91 -23.81 24.48
N SER A 154 32.66 -22.75 24.77
CA SER A 154 32.35 -21.88 25.90
C SER A 154 33.12 -20.59 25.75
N LEU A 155 32.41 -19.50 25.40
CA LEU A 155 32.54 -18.16 25.98
C LEU A 155 31.70 -17.16 25.16
N LEU A 156 30.58 -16.75 25.77
CA LEU A 156 30.07 -15.38 25.82
C LEU A 156 29.86 -14.61 24.51
N LEU A 157 28.69 -14.80 23.91
CA LEU A 157 27.87 -13.64 23.53
C LEU A 157 26.43 -13.90 23.95
N ALA A 158 26.14 -13.61 25.22
CA ALA A 158 24.82 -13.13 25.58
C ALA A 158 24.64 -11.82 24.83
N SER A 159 24.17 -11.92 23.58
CA SER A 159 23.66 -10.80 22.81
C SER A 159 22.40 -10.35 23.54
N SER A 160 22.61 -9.48 24.54
CA SER A 160 21.55 -8.76 25.20
C SER A 160 20.77 -8.07 24.08
N LYS A 161 19.60 -8.63 23.76
CA LYS A 161 18.56 -8.05 22.90
C LYS A 161 18.17 -6.72 23.54
N SER A 162 18.99 -5.69 23.37
CA SER A 162 18.65 -4.33 23.73
C SER A 162 17.47 -3.97 22.84
N ALA A 163 16.31 -3.72 23.46
CA ALA A 163 15.11 -3.26 22.79
C ALA A 163 15.51 -2.19 21.76
N LEU A 164 15.24 -2.47 20.47
CA LEU A 164 15.62 -1.57 19.38
C LEU A 164 14.92 -0.23 19.63
N PRO A 165 15.64 0.88 19.90
CA PRO A 165 15.01 2.15 20.16
C PRO A 165 14.42 2.66 18.85
N TRP A 166 13.11 2.49 18.69
CA TRP A 166 12.34 3.34 17.77
C TRP A 166 12.43 4.79 18.22
N GLN A 167 12.73 5.68 17.27
CA GLN A 167 12.71 7.12 17.49
C GLN A 167 11.58 7.71 16.65
N MET A 168 10.58 8.26 17.32
CA MET A 168 9.51 9.03 16.69
C MET A 168 9.80 10.51 16.88
N SER A 169 9.76 11.27 15.80
CA SER A 169 9.90 12.73 15.83
C SER A 169 8.70 13.35 15.12
N VAL A 170 8.03 14.28 15.80
CA VAL A 170 6.86 15.00 15.27
C VAL A 170 7.33 16.39 14.84
N TYR A 171 7.06 16.74 13.59
CA TYR A 171 7.34 18.04 13.01
C TYR A 171 6.03 18.74 12.65
N HIS A 172 6.05 20.06 12.48
CA HIS A 172 4.88 20.82 11.99
C HIS A 172 4.37 20.36 10.60
N THR A 173 5.20 19.61 9.86
CA THR A 173 4.95 19.14 8.49
C THR A 173 4.58 17.66 8.45
N GLY A 174 4.61 16.95 9.58
CA GLY A 174 4.27 15.53 9.64
C GLY A 174 5.07 14.76 10.68
N VAL A 175 4.88 13.44 10.67
CA VAL A 175 5.50 12.49 11.61
C VAL A 175 6.61 11.72 10.91
N SER A 176 7.78 11.62 11.55
CA SER A 176 8.89 10.77 11.11
C SER A 176 9.10 9.66 12.13
N ILE A 177 9.07 8.41 11.66
CA ILE A 177 9.31 7.23 12.48
C ILE A 177 10.57 6.55 11.94
N GLN A 178 11.62 6.55 12.73
CA GLN A 178 12.85 5.85 12.40
C GLN A 178 12.85 4.48 13.09
N THR A 179 12.81 3.42 12.28
CA THR A 179 12.87 2.03 12.74
C THR A 179 14.21 1.41 12.35
N ASN A 180 14.80 0.58 13.22
CA ASN A 180 16.02 -0.18 12.92
C ASN A 180 15.67 -1.58 12.38
N ILE A 181 14.74 -1.64 11.43
CA ILE A 181 14.32 -2.88 10.78
C ILE A 181 15.24 -3.07 9.57
N ARG A 182 16.23 -3.95 9.69
CA ARG A 182 17.21 -4.20 8.63
C ARG A 182 16.77 -5.35 7.73
N THR A 183 16.01 -6.28 8.28
CA THR A 183 15.57 -7.49 7.60
C THR A 183 14.09 -7.75 7.82
N PHE A 184 13.49 -8.57 6.95
CA PHE A 184 12.10 -9.03 7.10
C PHE A 184 11.88 -9.82 8.40
N LYS A 185 12.92 -10.51 8.88
CA LYS A 185 12.88 -11.25 10.15
C LYS A 185 12.68 -10.30 11.34
N ASP A 186 13.35 -9.14 11.32
CA ASP A 186 13.23 -8.13 12.39
C ASP A 186 11.81 -7.56 12.46
N LEU A 187 11.19 -7.32 11.30
CA LEU A 187 9.79 -6.88 11.22
C LEU A 187 8.84 -7.94 11.78
N HIS A 188 9.05 -9.20 11.41
CA HIS A 188 8.21 -10.30 11.86
C HIS A 188 8.32 -10.53 13.38
N GLU A 189 9.53 -10.50 13.95
CA GLU A 189 9.74 -10.59 15.40
C GLU A 189 9.07 -9.41 16.14
N LEU A 190 9.13 -8.21 15.58
CA LEU A 190 8.48 -7.03 16.16
C LEU A 190 6.96 -7.16 16.19
N LEU A 191 6.35 -7.60 15.07
CA LEU A 191 4.90 -7.81 15.00
C LEU A 191 4.42 -8.92 15.95
N GLN A 192 5.18 -10.02 16.06
CA GLN A 192 4.85 -11.09 17.01
C GLN A 192 4.93 -10.63 18.46
N THR A 193 5.94 -9.81 18.79
CA THR A 193 6.10 -9.28 20.15
C THR A 193 4.93 -8.37 20.54
N HIS A 194 4.48 -7.51 19.62
CA HIS A 194 3.34 -6.62 19.86
C HIS A 194 2.01 -7.39 19.94
N HIS A 195 1.80 -8.39 19.07
CA HIS A 195 0.59 -9.21 19.12
C HIS A 195 0.44 -9.91 20.48
N ALA A 196 1.55 -10.39 21.07
CA ALA A 196 1.54 -11.02 22.39
C ALA A 196 1.30 -10.05 23.57
N GLN A 197 1.47 -8.74 23.36
CA GLN A 197 1.18 -7.72 24.39
C GLN A 197 -0.28 -7.26 24.38
N LEU A 198 -0.99 -7.46 23.26
CA LEU A 198 -2.38 -7.05 23.09
C LEU A 198 -3.39 -8.16 23.43
N SER A 199 -2.93 -9.42 23.53
CA SER A 199 -3.72 -10.59 23.94
C SER A 199 -3.61 -10.85 25.44
#